data_AF-A0AAU4TKW7-F1
#
_entry.id   AF-A0AAU4TKW7-F1
#
_cell.length_a   1.000
_cell.length_b   1.000
_cell.length_c   1.000
_cell.angle_alpha   90.00
_cell.angle_beta   90.00
_cell.angle_gamma   90.00
#
_symmetry.space_group_name_H-M   'P 1'
#
loop_
_entity.id
_entity.type
_entity.pdbx_description
1 polymer ?
#
loop_
_entity_poly.entity_id
_entity_poly.type
_entity_poly.pdbx_seq_one_letter_code
_entity_poly.pdbx_strand_id
1 'polypeptide(L)'
;MSGALVVAVARTVPWRAIGAGAVVGLLVVGLPRMLSVPPDAWLGLNLLRAAALVFALGLTFLLDDPARRLTAPVPTRRWVRTGLRVVLVAPVAALWWAVVLALLPRQARPPLGAITLEAAATAVLALAAAAVAVRVTDEPEPGPSVAAGLLTLAILTPTLLPSRWDLFVPVADPHWDAAHVRWAVLLGFAALLWVCCGPEPLRRRWMVRRP
;
A
#
# COMPACT_ATOMS: atom_id res chain seq x y z
N MET A 1 -27.85 -0.89 -12.80
CA MET A 1 -27.39 -1.97 -11.89
C MET A 1 -26.03 -1.69 -11.22
N SER A 2 -25.34 -0.59 -11.54
CA SER A 2 -23.96 -0.33 -11.09
C SER A 2 -23.84 0.33 -9.71
N GLY A 3 -24.77 1.21 -9.33
CA GLY A 3 -24.69 1.97 -8.06
C GLY A 3 -24.85 1.11 -6.81
N ALA A 4 -25.74 0.11 -6.84
CA ALA A 4 -25.95 -0.79 -5.70
C ALA A 4 -24.71 -1.64 -5.37
N LEU A 5 -23.98 -2.09 -6.39
CA LEU A 5 -22.72 -2.82 -6.23
C LEU A 5 -21.62 -1.93 -5.63
N VAL A 6 -21.51 -0.69 -6.08
CA VAL A 6 -20.53 0.28 -5.55
C VAL A 6 -20.81 0.58 -4.07
N VAL A 7 -22.07 0.82 -3.71
CA VAL A 7 -22.47 1.07 -2.31
C VAL A 7 -22.23 -0.15 -1.43
N ALA A 8 -22.57 -1.35 -1.91
CA ALA A 8 -22.31 -2.58 -1.16
C ALA A 8 -20.81 -2.80 -0.93
N VAL A 9 -19.98 -2.61 -1.97
CA VAL A 9 -18.52 -2.73 -1.84
C VAL A 9 -17.95 -1.65 -0.92
N ALA A 10 -18.40 -0.40 -1.04
CA ALA A 10 -17.96 0.70 -0.18
C ALA A 10 -18.21 0.40 1.31
N ARG A 11 -19.32 -0.24 1.66
CA ARG A 11 -19.60 -0.63 3.06
C ARG A 11 -18.68 -1.74 3.59
N THR A 12 -18.10 -2.54 2.70
CA THR A 12 -17.16 -3.61 3.08
C THR A 12 -15.71 -3.17 3.14
N VAL A 13 -15.41 -1.92 2.75
CA VAL A 13 -14.06 -1.37 2.86
C VAL A 13 -13.80 -1.01 4.33
N PRO A 14 -12.63 -1.37 4.90
CA PRO A 14 -12.26 -1.02 6.26
C PRO A 14 -11.82 0.45 6.35
N TRP A 15 -12.79 1.36 6.17
CA TRP A 15 -12.54 2.81 6.20
C TRP A 15 -11.91 3.28 7.50
N ARG A 16 -12.12 2.57 8.62
CA ARG A 16 -11.49 2.90 9.90
C ARG A 16 -9.98 2.68 9.86
N ALA A 17 -9.50 1.57 9.30
CA ALA A 17 -8.07 1.29 9.20
C ALA A 17 -7.38 2.24 8.21
N ILE A 18 -7.99 2.43 7.03
CA ILE A 18 -7.48 3.35 6.00
C ILE A 18 -7.51 4.80 6.51
N GLY A 19 -8.60 5.20 7.17
CA GLY A 19 -8.76 6.52 7.76
C GLY A 19 -7.79 6.77 8.90
N ALA A 20 -7.55 5.78 9.77
CA ALA A 20 -6.54 5.89 10.82
C ALA A 20 -5.13 6.08 10.23
N GLY A 21 -4.75 5.26 9.23
CA GLY A 21 -3.47 5.43 8.53
C GLY A 21 -3.34 6.80 7.85
N ALA A 22 -4.42 7.28 7.21
CA ALA A 22 -4.46 8.59 6.59
C ALA A 22 -4.31 9.74 7.60
N VAL A 23 -5.00 9.67 8.74
CA VAL A 23 -4.92 10.67 9.81
C VAL A 23 -3.52 10.68 10.42
N VAL A 24 -2.97 9.51 10.75
CA VAL A 24 -1.61 9.41 11.31
C VAL A 24 -0.57 9.93 10.31
N GLY A 25 -0.68 9.60 9.02
CA GLY A 25 0.23 10.13 8.01
C GLY A 25 0.13 11.66 7.83
N LEU A 26 -1.08 12.24 7.92
CA LEU A 26 -1.25 13.70 7.94
C LEU A 26 -0.65 14.33 9.20
N LEU A 27 -0.82 13.69 10.37
CA LEU A 27 -0.23 14.15 11.61
C LEU A 27 1.29 14.12 11.54
N VAL A 28 1.91 13.05 11.03
CA VAL A 28 3.37 12.95 10.86
C VAL A 28 3.92 14.15 10.09
N VAL A 29 3.28 14.53 8.98
CA VAL A 29 3.75 15.64 8.13
C VAL A 29 3.35 17.01 8.67
N GLY A 30 2.20 17.12 9.33
CA GLY A 30 1.67 18.39 9.87
C GLY A 30 2.30 18.80 11.20
N LEU A 31 2.76 17.85 12.01
CA LEU A 31 3.23 18.09 13.38
C LEU A 31 4.44 19.05 13.47
N PRO A 32 5.48 18.95 12.62
CA PRO A 32 6.56 19.94 12.61
C PRO A 32 6.05 21.37 12.38
N ARG A 33 5.05 21.53 11.51
CA ARG A 33 4.42 22.82 11.23
C ARG A 33 3.63 23.34 12.43
N MET A 34 2.92 22.48 13.15
CA MET A 34 2.20 22.83 14.39
C MET A 34 3.16 23.23 15.51
N LEU A 35 4.33 22.59 15.57
CA LEU A 35 5.38 22.90 16.53
C LEU A 35 6.30 24.05 16.10
N SER A 36 6.02 24.70 14.97
CA SER A 36 6.85 25.77 14.38
C SER A 36 8.32 25.39 14.18
N VAL A 37 8.59 24.10 13.98
CA VAL A 37 9.92 23.59 13.66
C VAL A 37 10.13 23.76 12.15
N PRO A 38 11.09 24.58 11.69
CA PRO A 38 11.36 24.72 10.27
C PRO A 38 11.88 23.38 9.73
N PRO A 39 11.15 22.70 8.82
CA PRO A 39 11.63 21.44 8.28
C PRO A 39 12.77 21.71 7.30
N ASP A 40 13.89 21.01 7.48
CA ASP A 40 14.94 20.94 6.48
C ASP A 40 14.55 19.93 5.37
N ALA A 41 15.30 19.92 4.27
CA ALA A 41 15.01 19.02 3.14
C ALA A 41 15.13 17.53 3.52
N TRP A 42 16.02 17.20 4.45
CA TRP A 42 16.20 15.84 4.95
C TRP A 42 15.01 15.37 5.79
N LEU A 43 14.53 16.20 6.73
CA LEU A 43 13.33 15.91 7.52
C LEU A 43 12.10 15.84 6.61
N GLY A 44 11.95 16.78 5.67
CA GLY A 44 10.84 16.79 4.71
C GLY A 44 10.76 15.48 3.90
N LEU A 45 11.89 14.98 3.42
CA LEU A 45 11.98 13.70 2.72
C LEU A 45 11.53 12.53 3.60
N ASN A 46 12.07 12.43 4.83
CA ASN A 46 11.77 11.31 5.72
C ASN A 46 10.33 11.34 6.24
N LEU A 47 9.75 12.53 6.44
CA LEU A 47 8.33 12.68 6.80
C LEU A 47 7.41 12.20 5.69
N LEU A 48 7.73 12.48 4.42
CA LEU A 48 6.95 11.97 3.28
C LEU A 48 7.07 10.45 3.16
N ARG A 49 8.27 9.89 3.32
CA ARG A 49 8.50 8.43 3.34
C ARG A 49 7.74 7.75 4.49
N ALA A 50 7.78 8.34 5.69
CA ALA A 50 7.05 7.85 6.84
C ALA A 50 5.52 7.91 6.64
N ALA A 51 5.00 9.03 6.12
CA ALA A 51 3.58 9.15 5.81
C ALA A 51 3.13 8.12 4.77
N ALA A 52 3.90 7.93 3.70
CA ALA A 52 3.63 6.92 2.69
C ALA A 52 3.61 5.50 3.30
N LEU A 53 4.56 5.18 4.17
CA LEU A 53 4.62 3.89 4.85
C LEU A 53 3.41 3.67 5.76
N VAL A 54 3.06 4.64 6.60
CA VAL A 54 1.90 4.54 7.51
C VAL A 54 0.59 4.37 6.73
N PHE A 55 0.43 5.09 5.63
CA PHE A 55 -0.73 4.91 4.76
C PHE A 55 -0.74 3.52 4.10
N ALA A 56 0.41 3.03 3.63
CA ALA A 56 0.56 1.69 3.08
C ALA A 56 0.23 0.60 4.11
N LEU A 57 0.57 0.79 5.40
CA LEU A 57 0.14 -0.10 6.48
C LEU A 57 -1.39 -0.11 6.62
N GLY A 58 -2.07 1.03 6.47
CA GLY A 58 -3.54 1.07 6.43
C GLY A 58 -4.14 0.30 5.24
N LEU A 59 -3.43 0.25 4.10
CA LEU A 59 -3.86 -0.48 2.91
C LEU A 59 -3.75 -2.00 3.05
N THR A 60 -2.90 -2.54 3.95
CA THR A 60 -2.78 -4.01 4.12
C THR A 60 -4.09 -4.62 4.62
N PHE A 61 -4.86 -3.86 5.40
CA PHE A 61 -6.17 -4.25 5.91
C PHE A 61 -7.25 -4.27 4.83
N LEU A 62 -7.03 -3.69 3.64
CA LEU A 62 -8.06 -3.57 2.58
C LEU A 62 -8.66 -4.92 2.17
N LEU A 63 -7.88 -6.00 2.31
CA LEU A 63 -8.28 -7.36 2.00
C LEU A 63 -8.80 -8.16 3.18
N ASP A 64 -8.75 -7.61 4.40
CA ASP A 64 -9.37 -8.25 5.55
C ASP A 64 -10.89 -8.29 5.35
N ASP A 65 -11.44 -9.49 5.50
CA ASP A 65 -12.87 -9.75 5.41
C ASP A 65 -13.27 -10.61 6.62
N PRO A 66 -13.63 -10.00 7.76
CA PRO A 66 -13.96 -10.74 8.97
C PRO A 66 -15.18 -11.69 8.78
N ALA A 67 -15.97 -11.48 7.71
CA ALA A 67 -17.10 -12.32 7.36
C ALA A 67 -16.77 -13.45 6.37
N ARG A 68 -15.49 -13.70 6.07
CA ARG A 68 -15.05 -14.77 5.14
C ARG A 68 -15.57 -16.16 5.52
N ARG A 69 -15.77 -16.41 6.83
CA ARG A 69 -16.35 -17.67 7.35
C ARG A 69 -17.84 -17.86 7.03
N LEU A 70 -18.59 -16.78 6.80
CA LEU A 70 -20.05 -16.85 6.56
C LEU A 70 -20.43 -16.69 5.08
N THR A 71 -19.50 -16.17 4.25
CA THR A 71 -19.76 -15.83 2.82
C THR A 71 -19.02 -16.74 1.83
N ALA A 72 -18.33 -17.77 2.31
CA ALA A 72 -17.67 -18.79 1.50
C ALA A 72 -18.51 -19.46 0.38
N PRO A 73 -19.87 -19.53 0.41
CA PRO A 73 -20.63 -20.12 -0.69
C PRO A 73 -20.99 -19.14 -1.83
N VAL A 74 -20.63 -17.85 -1.75
CA VAL A 74 -21.08 -16.87 -2.77
C VAL A 74 -20.22 -16.98 -4.05
N PRO A 75 -20.83 -17.22 -5.23
CA PRO A 75 -20.12 -17.54 -6.48
C PRO A 75 -19.52 -16.30 -7.19
N THR A 76 -19.32 -15.19 -6.48
CA THR A 76 -18.71 -13.99 -7.05
C THR A 76 -17.19 -14.11 -7.06
N ARG A 77 -16.57 -13.98 -8.24
CA ARG A 77 -15.12 -14.04 -8.42
C ARG A 77 -14.41 -13.03 -7.51
N ARG A 78 -13.53 -13.53 -6.62
CA ARG A 78 -12.78 -12.75 -5.62
C ARG A 78 -12.05 -11.54 -6.21
N TRP A 79 -11.49 -11.69 -7.40
CA TRP A 79 -10.90 -10.61 -8.19
C TRP A 79 -11.74 -9.36 -8.36
N VAL A 80 -13.02 -9.53 -8.71
CA VAL A 80 -13.88 -8.40 -9.07
C VAL A 80 -14.12 -7.55 -7.81
N ARG A 81 -14.28 -8.22 -6.66
CA ARG A 81 -14.49 -7.57 -5.37
C ARG A 81 -13.23 -6.83 -4.89
N THR A 82 -12.07 -7.46 -5.01
CA THR A 82 -10.78 -6.84 -4.67
C THR A 82 -10.42 -5.68 -5.60
N GLY A 83 -10.59 -5.86 -6.91
CA GLY A 83 -10.36 -4.80 -7.90
C GLY A 83 -11.27 -3.59 -7.67
N LEU A 84 -12.56 -3.82 -7.40
CA LEU A 84 -13.50 -2.72 -7.14
C LEU A 84 -13.16 -1.96 -5.85
N ARG A 85 -12.71 -2.64 -4.79
CA ARG A 85 -12.23 -2.00 -3.56
C ARG A 85 -11.01 -1.11 -3.83
N VAL A 86 -10.04 -1.60 -4.59
CA VAL A 86 -8.84 -0.83 -4.94
C VAL A 86 -9.20 0.38 -5.81
N VAL A 87 -10.05 0.20 -6.82
CA VAL A 87 -10.50 1.31 -7.69
C VAL A 87 -11.25 2.39 -6.89
N LEU A 88 -12.01 2.01 -5.86
CA LEU A 88 -12.70 2.96 -4.99
C LEU A 88 -11.75 3.73 -4.06
N VAL A 89 -10.71 3.07 -3.55
CA VAL A 89 -9.74 3.66 -2.61
C VAL A 89 -8.68 4.50 -3.34
N ALA A 90 -8.32 4.13 -4.57
CA ALA A 90 -7.31 4.83 -5.37
C ALA A 90 -7.50 6.35 -5.49
N PRO A 91 -8.69 6.90 -5.84
CA PRO A 91 -8.87 8.35 -5.93
C PRO A 91 -8.77 9.03 -4.56
N VAL A 92 -9.24 8.37 -3.49
CA VAL A 92 -9.13 8.90 -2.12
C VAL A 92 -7.67 8.93 -1.68
N ALA A 93 -6.90 7.88 -1.99
CA ALA A 93 -5.47 7.81 -1.73
C ALA A 93 -4.69 8.90 -2.50
N ALA A 94 -5.03 9.13 -3.77
CA ALA A 94 -4.40 10.16 -4.59
C ALA A 94 -4.69 11.57 -4.04
N LEU A 95 -5.93 11.83 -3.63
CA LEU A 95 -6.30 13.11 -3.01
C LEU A 95 -5.57 13.31 -1.68
N TRP A 96 -5.55 12.29 -0.83
CA TRP A 96 -4.82 12.32 0.44
C TRP A 96 -3.33 12.60 0.23
N TRP A 97 -2.71 11.93 -0.74
CA TRP A 97 -1.30 12.15 -1.07
C TRP A 97 -1.04 13.58 -1.57
N ALA A 98 -1.94 14.13 -2.40
CA ALA A 98 -1.84 15.52 -2.83
C ALA A 98 -1.91 16.51 -1.64
N VAL A 99 -2.75 16.23 -0.63
CA VAL A 99 -2.81 17.02 0.62
C VAL A 99 -1.49 16.90 1.39
N VAL A 100 -0.94 15.69 1.52
CA VAL A 100 0.36 15.46 2.18
C VAL A 100 1.48 16.27 1.51
N LEU A 101 1.56 16.26 0.17
CA LEU A 101 2.53 17.07 -0.57
C LEU A 101 2.29 18.58 -0.39
N ALA A 102 1.03 19.01 -0.27
CA ALA A 102 0.68 20.42 -0.09
C ALA A 102 1.05 20.94 1.31
N LEU A 103 1.01 20.10 2.34
CA LEU A 103 1.36 20.47 3.72
C LEU A 103 2.84 20.84 3.89
N LEU A 104 3.72 20.28 3.06
CA LEU A 104 5.15 20.53 3.13
C LEU A 104 5.49 21.91 2.52
N PRO A 105 6.27 22.77 3.23
CA PRO A 105 6.66 24.08 2.71
C PRO A 105 7.60 23.94 1.51
N ARG A 106 7.53 24.88 0.55
CA ARG A 106 8.26 24.80 -0.72
C ARG A 106 9.78 24.67 -0.55
N GLN A 107 10.35 25.26 0.50
CA GLN A 107 11.79 25.20 0.78
C GLN A 107 12.28 23.80 1.16
N ALA A 108 11.39 22.95 1.69
CA ALA A 108 11.72 21.61 2.15
C ALA A 108 11.21 20.51 1.19
N ARG A 109 10.71 20.88 0.00
CA ARG A 109 10.13 19.92 -0.95
C ARG A 109 11.20 19.18 -1.74
N PRO A 110 11.30 17.85 -1.60
CA PRO A 110 12.12 17.04 -2.50
C PRO A 110 11.48 16.94 -3.90
N PRO A 111 12.19 16.36 -4.88
CA PRO A 111 11.64 16.10 -6.22
C PRO A 111 10.36 15.25 -6.13
N LEU A 112 9.21 15.85 -6.44
CA LEU A 112 7.90 15.25 -6.17
C LEU A 112 7.67 13.94 -6.93
N GLY A 113 8.13 13.85 -8.19
CA GLY A 113 7.96 12.65 -9.01
C GLY A 113 8.63 11.42 -8.39
N ALA A 114 9.85 11.60 -7.90
CA ALA A 114 10.63 10.56 -7.23
C ALA A 114 9.92 10.05 -5.98
N ILE A 115 9.43 10.95 -5.12
CA ILE A 115 8.74 10.56 -3.88
C ILE A 115 7.35 9.98 -4.15
N THR A 116 6.65 10.46 -5.18
CA THR A 116 5.39 9.84 -5.60
C THR A 116 5.60 8.41 -6.11
N LEU A 117 6.75 8.12 -6.73
CA LEU A 117 7.12 6.77 -7.16
C LEU A 117 7.38 5.87 -5.94
N GLU A 118 8.16 6.33 -4.96
CA GLU A 118 8.39 5.58 -3.72
C GLU A 118 7.06 5.27 -3.01
N ALA A 119 6.18 6.27 -2.89
CA ALA A 119 4.86 6.11 -2.25
C ALA A 119 3.94 5.16 -3.03
N ALA A 120 3.95 5.22 -4.36
CA ALA A 120 3.19 4.31 -5.19
C ALA A 120 3.72 2.87 -5.06
N ALA A 121 5.04 2.69 -5.05
CA ALA A 121 5.68 1.40 -4.89
C ALA A 121 5.35 0.76 -3.54
N THR A 122 5.42 1.53 -2.43
CA THR A 122 5.06 1.00 -1.10
C THR A 122 3.58 0.64 -1.00
N ALA A 123 2.69 1.45 -1.56
CA ALA A 123 1.26 1.15 -1.60
C ALA A 123 0.95 -0.12 -2.41
N VAL A 124 1.51 -0.25 -3.62
CA VAL A 124 1.32 -1.44 -4.46
C VAL A 124 1.95 -2.68 -3.84
N LEU A 125 3.09 -2.54 -3.18
CA LEU A 125 3.74 -3.65 -2.47
C LEU A 125 2.91 -4.11 -1.26
N ALA A 126 2.33 -3.19 -0.50
CA ALA A 126 1.42 -3.52 0.60
C ALA A 126 0.19 -4.31 0.11
N LEU A 127 -0.40 -3.86 -1.00
CA LEU A 127 -1.49 -4.57 -1.66
C LEU A 127 -1.03 -5.96 -2.14
N ALA A 128 0.07 -6.04 -2.88
CA ALA A 128 0.64 -7.31 -3.37
C ALA A 128 0.89 -8.31 -2.23
N ALA A 129 1.50 -7.86 -1.14
CA ALA A 129 1.76 -8.68 0.04
C ALA A 129 0.46 -9.17 0.69
N ALA A 130 -0.55 -8.31 0.82
CA ALA A 130 -1.86 -8.70 1.31
C ALA A 130 -2.51 -9.76 0.39
N ALA A 131 -2.44 -9.59 -0.94
CA ALA A 131 -2.99 -10.57 -1.88
C ALA A 131 -2.28 -11.93 -1.81
N VAL A 132 -0.95 -11.91 -1.67
CA VAL A 132 -0.13 -13.12 -1.46
C VAL A 132 -0.52 -13.80 -0.15
N ALA A 133 -0.60 -13.06 0.95
CA ALA A 133 -0.97 -13.60 2.25
C ALA A 133 -2.33 -14.29 2.19
N VAL A 134 -3.36 -13.63 1.68
CA VAL A 134 -4.70 -14.24 1.57
C VAL A 134 -4.75 -15.42 0.57
N ARG A 135 -3.72 -15.62 -0.27
CA ARG A 135 -3.62 -16.78 -1.18
C ARG A 135 -2.87 -17.95 -0.54
N VAL A 136 -1.85 -17.66 0.27
CA VAL A 136 -0.95 -18.67 0.85
C VAL A 136 -1.38 -19.08 2.25
N THR A 137 -2.04 -18.19 2.99
CA THR A 137 -2.51 -18.44 4.36
C THR A 137 -4.02 -18.59 4.40
N ASP A 138 -4.49 -19.47 5.29
CA ASP A 138 -5.90 -19.61 5.65
C ASP A 138 -6.31 -18.67 6.81
N GLU A 139 -5.44 -17.71 7.14
CA GLU A 139 -5.65 -16.74 8.21
C GLU A 139 -6.89 -15.88 7.91
N PRO A 140 -7.82 -15.71 8.86
CA PRO A 140 -9.02 -14.92 8.65
C PRO A 140 -8.74 -13.42 8.47
N GLU A 141 -7.65 -12.92 9.07
CA GLU A 141 -7.26 -11.50 9.08
C GLU A 141 -5.75 -11.36 8.81
N PRO A 142 -5.29 -11.44 7.55
CA PRO A 142 -3.87 -11.32 7.22
C PRO A 142 -3.30 -9.91 7.40
N GLY A 143 -4.14 -8.86 7.50
CA GLY A 143 -3.72 -7.45 7.57
C GLY A 143 -2.66 -7.14 8.63
N PRO A 144 -2.81 -7.55 9.91
CA PRO A 144 -1.81 -7.34 10.96
C PRO A 144 -0.46 -7.99 10.66
N SER A 145 -0.45 -9.25 10.20
CA SER A 145 0.80 -9.98 9.89
C SER A 145 1.53 -9.36 8.70
N VAL A 146 0.79 -8.92 7.69
CA VAL A 146 1.35 -8.22 6.51
C VAL A 146 1.87 -6.85 6.90
N ALA A 147 1.14 -6.10 7.74
CA ALA A 147 1.59 -4.81 8.26
C ALA A 147 2.88 -4.95 9.07
N ALA A 148 2.95 -5.95 9.96
CA ALA A 148 4.15 -6.25 10.74
C ALA A 148 5.33 -6.59 9.81
N GLY A 149 5.14 -7.50 8.84
CA GLY A 149 6.18 -7.87 7.88
C GLY A 149 6.67 -6.69 7.04
N LEU A 150 5.75 -5.84 6.56
CA LEU A 150 6.09 -4.63 5.79
C LEU A 150 6.89 -3.63 6.64
N LEU A 151 6.46 -3.39 7.88
CA LEU A 151 7.14 -2.51 8.81
C LEU A 151 8.55 -3.05 9.16
N THR A 152 8.65 -4.34 9.45
CA THR A 152 9.94 -5.00 9.71
C THR A 152 10.86 -4.86 8.51
N LEU A 153 10.36 -5.09 7.29
CA LEU A 153 11.15 -4.93 6.08
C LEU A 153 11.59 -3.48 5.89
N ALA A 154 10.72 -2.50 6.12
CA ALA A 154 11.06 -1.08 6.02
C ALA A 154 12.16 -0.67 7.01
N ILE A 155 12.16 -1.24 8.22
CA ILE A 155 13.17 -0.97 9.25
C ILE A 155 14.49 -1.69 8.97
N LEU A 156 14.43 -2.94 8.49
CA LEU A 156 15.63 -3.76 8.26
C LEU A 156 16.29 -3.49 6.90
N THR A 157 15.55 -3.00 5.91
CA THR A 157 16.10 -2.73 4.57
C THR A 157 17.32 -1.81 4.61
N PRO A 158 17.30 -0.65 5.30
CA PRO A 158 18.48 0.23 5.38
C PRO A 158 19.71 -0.41 6.06
N THR A 159 19.53 -1.44 6.89
CA THR A 159 20.64 -2.05 7.66
C THR A 159 21.16 -3.33 7.04
N LEU A 160 20.30 -4.06 6.31
CA LEU A 160 20.64 -5.34 5.70
C LEU A 160 21.02 -5.22 4.23
N LEU A 161 20.55 -4.18 3.52
CA LEU A 161 20.92 -4.03 2.13
C LEU A 161 22.38 -3.57 2.01
N PRO A 162 23.17 -4.17 1.11
CA PRO A 162 24.49 -3.66 0.81
C PRO A 162 24.36 -2.27 0.18
N SER A 163 25.29 -1.36 0.49
CA SER A 163 25.30 0.04 0.00
C SER A 163 25.06 0.19 -1.51
N ARG A 164 25.54 -0.77 -2.31
CA ARG A 164 25.31 -0.81 -3.77
C ARG A 164 23.83 -0.95 -4.17
N TRP A 165 22.94 -1.34 -3.26
CA TRP A 165 21.51 -1.55 -3.48
C TRP A 165 20.62 -0.61 -2.63
N ASP A 166 21.19 0.45 -2.06
CA ASP A 166 20.41 1.38 -1.22
C ASP A 166 19.16 1.90 -1.94
N LEU A 167 18.03 1.76 -1.25
CA LEU A 167 16.72 2.25 -1.67
C LEU A 167 16.40 3.61 -1.04
N PHE A 168 16.97 3.88 0.14
CA PHE A 168 16.70 5.08 0.93
C PHE A 168 17.89 6.02 0.92
N VAL A 169 18.01 6.74 -0.18
CA VAL A 169 19.13 7.64 -0.44
C VAL A 169 18.69 9.11 -0.19
N PRO A 170 19.55 10.01 0.32
CA PRO A 170 19.24 11.44 0.44
C PRO A 170 19.27 12.15 -0.93
N VAL A 171 18.56 13.28 -1.06
CA VAL A 171 18.41 14.01 -2.35
C VAL A 171 19.75 14.42 -2.98
N ALA A 172 20.76 14.72 -2.16
CA ALA A 172 22.07 15.19 -2.63
C ALA A 172 23.03 14.05 -3.01
N ASP A 173 22.63 12.79 -2.89
CA ASP A 173 23.50 11.66 -3.20
C ASP A 173 23.63 11.42 -4.71
N PRO A 174 24.84 11.12 -5.22
CA PRO A 174 25.05 10.75 -6.62
C PRO A 174 24.22 9.55 -7.09
N HIS A 175 23.82 8.65 -6.19
CA HIS A 175 23.05 7.44 -6.51
C HIS A 175 21.53 7.65 -6.48
N TRP A 176 21.05 8.89 -6.31
CA TRP A 176 19.62 9.20 -6.22
C TRP A 176 18.81 8.61 -7.37
N ASP A 177 19.24 8.83 -8.62
CA ASP A 177 18.52 8.32 -9.79
C ASP A 177 18.53 6.79 -9.84
N ALA A 178 19.66 6.17 -9.50
CA ALA A 178 19.79 4.71 -9.46
C ALA A 178 18.86 4.09 -8.40
N ALA A 179 18.68 4.73 -7.25
CA ALA A 179 17.74 4.30 -6.23
C ALA A 179 16.29 4.36 -6.76
N HIS A 180 15.92 5.40 -7.51
CA HIS A 180 14.58 5.53 -8.07
C HIS A 180 14.30 4.55 -9.21
N VAL A 181 15.32 4.17 -9.99
CA VAL A 181 15.19 3.05 -10.94
C VAL A 181 14.88 1.75 -10.19
N ARG A 182 15.51 1.48 -9.04
CA ARG A 182 15.21 0.29 -8.21
C ARG A 182 13.78 0.35 -7.68
N TRP A 183 13.31 1.51 -7.25
CA TRP A 183 11.91 1.72 -6.86
C TRP A 183 10.92 1.46 -8.00
N ALA A 184 11.24 1.89 -9.23
CA ALA A 184 10.43 1.59 -10.40
C ALA A 184 10.37 0.09 -10.71
N VAL A 185 11.51 -0.61 -10.61
CA VAL A 185 11.57 -2.07 -10.77
C VAL A 185 10.76 -2.76 -9.68
N LEU A 186 10.87 -2.31 -8.43
CA LEU A 186 10.11 -2.85 -7.30
C LEU A 186 8.60 -2.66 -7.48
N LEU A 187 8.18 -1.48 -7.94
CA LEU A 187 6.79 -1.19 -8.30
C LEU A 187 6.29 -2.14 -9.40
N GLY A 188 7.08 -2.31 -10.47
CA GLY A 188 6.76 -3.23 -11.56
C GLY A 188 6.59 -4.66 -11.07
N PHE A 189 7.51 -5.15 -10.24
CA PHE A 189 7.43 -6.49 -9.66
C PHE A 189 6.23 -6.65 -8.72
N ALA A 190 5.95 -5.65 -7.87
CA ALA A 190 4.79 -5.67 -6.99
C ALA A 190 3.46 -5.67 -7.78
N ALA A 191 3.37 -4.88 -8.85
CA ALA A 191 2.21 -4.87 -9.74
C ALA A 191 2.01 -6.22 -10.44
N LEU A 192 3.10 -6.84 -10.92
CA LEU A 192 3.07 -8.18 -11.50
C LEU A 192 2.61 -9.22 -10.47
N LEU A 193 3.15 -9.19 -9.25
CA LEU A 193 2.72 -10.09 -8.17
C LEU A 193 1.25 -9.93 -7.84
N TRP A 194 0.76 -8.70 -7.76
CA TRP A 194 -0.66 -8.41 -7.54
C TRP A 194 -1.54 -9.03 -8.64
N VAL A 195 -1.17 -8.83 -9.91
CA VAL A 195 -1.87 -9.42 -11.07
C VAL A 195 -1.73 -10.95 -11.12
N CYS A 196 -0.60 -11.52 -10.71
CA CYS A 196 -0.41 -12.97 -10.70
C CYS A 196 -1.12 -13.66 -9.52
N CYS A 197 -1.38 -12.94 -8.41
CA CYS A 197 -1.97 -13.49 -7.20
C CYS A 197 -3.49 -13.30 -7.09
N GLY A 198 -4.06 -12.37 -7.85
CA GLY A 198 -5.51 -12.23 -7.90
C GLY A 198 -6.28 -13.43 -8.49
N PRO A 199 -5.77 -14.27 -9.42
CA PRO A 199 -6.52 -15.37 -10.00
C PRO A 199 -6.63 -16.52 -9.05
N GLU A 200 -7.84 -16.67 -8.51
CA GLU A 200 -8.34 -17.96 -8.10
C GLU A 200 -8.10 -18.95 -9.25
N PRO A 201 -7.29 -20.00 -9.04
CA PRO A 201 -7.19 -21.06 -10.02
C PRO A 201 -8.61 -21.58 -10.22
N LEU A 202 -9.10 -21.49 -11.47
CA LEU A 202 -10.37 -22.08 -11.85
C LEU A 202 -10.32 -23.52 -11.36
N ARG A 203 -11.05 -23.82 -10.28
CA ARG A 203 -11.13 -25.17 -9.71
C ARG A 203 -11.63 -26.03 -10.86
N ARG A 204 -10.71 -26.76 -11.46
CA ARG A 204 -10.92 -27.65 -12.59
C ARG A 204 -11.87 -28.71 -12.04
N ARG A 205 -13.18 -28.51 -12.25
CA ARG A 205 -14.23 -29.51 -12.00
C ARG A 205 -13.95 -30.65 -12.97
N TRP A 206 -12.97 -31.47 -12.65
CA TRP A 206 -12.94 -32.84 -13.12
C TRP A 206 -14.06 -33.52 -12.36
N MET A 207 -15.23 -33.49 -12.98
CA MET A 207 -16.32 -34.40 -12.69
C MET A 207 -15.77 -35.81 -12.81
N VAL A 208 -15.32 -36.38 -11.69
CA VAL A 208 -15.27 -37.84 -11.58
C VAL A 208 -16.72 -38.26 -11.36
N ARG A 209 -17.47 -38.40 -12.46
CA ARG A 209 -18.59 -39.34 -12.49
C ARG A 209 -17.98 -40.70 -12.16
N ARG A 210 -18.22 -41.21 -10.96
CA ARG A 210 -18.04 -42.64 -10.71
C ARG A 210 -19.33 -43.36 -11.09
N PRO A 211 -19.22 -44.51 -11.78
CA PRO A 211 -20.35 -45.31 -12.26
C PRO A 211 -21.17 -45.90 -11.11
#